data_AF-A0A3B5L4Q3-F1
#
_entry.id   AF-A0A3B5L4Q3-F1
#
_cell.length_a   1.000
_cell.length_b   1.000
_cell.length_c   1.000
_cell.angle_alpha   90.00
_cell.angle_beta   90.00
_cell.angle_gamma   90.00
#
_symmetry.space_group_name_H-M   'P 1'
#
loop_
_entity.id
_entity.type
_entity.pdbx_description
1 polymer ?
#
loop_
_entity_poly.entity_id
_entity_poly.type
_entity_poly.pdbx_seq_one_letter_code
_entity_poly.pdbx_strand_id
1 'polypeptide(L)'
;TIDQFEYDGCDNCESYLQMKGNREMVYECTSSSFDGVVAMMSPEDSWVAKWQRIGNCKPGVYAVSVTGRLPPGVVRELKSRGVMYKSRDTAVKT
;
A
#
# COMPACT_ATOMS: atom_id res chain seq x y z
N THR A 1 4.65 8.10 7.99
CA THR A 1 5.90 8.76 7.53
C THR A 1 6.90 7.69 7.12
N ILE A 2 8.04 8.07 6.54
CA ILE A 2 9.10 7.10 6.23
C ILE A 2 9.60 6.37 7.49
N ASP A 3 9.80 7.11 8.57
CA ASP A 3 10.30 6.53 9.83
C ASP A 3 9.29 5.57 10.47
N GLN A 4 7.98 5.80 10.31
CA GLN A 4 6.95 4.86 10.76
C GLN A 4 7.02 3.54 9.99
N PHE A 5 7.22 3.57 8.68
CA PHE A 5 7.39 2.34 7.89
C PHE A 5 8.68 1.60 8.26
N GLU A 6 9.75 2.32 8.56
CA GLU A 6 11.01 1.71 9.01
C GLU A 6 10.87 1.09 10.40
N TYR A 7 10.19 1.76 11.34
CA TYR A 7 10.10 1.29 12.72
C TYR A 7 9.02 0.20 12.93
N ASP A 8 7.83 0.41 12.37
CA ASP A 8 6.66 -0.45 12.59
C ASP A 8 6.37 -1.39 11.42
N GLY A 9 6.90 -1.09 10.23
CA GLY A 9 6.51 -1.77 9.01
C GLY A 9 5.17 -1.24 8.47
N CYS A 10 4.60 -1.97 7.51
CA CYS A 10 3.27 -1.64 6.99
C CYS A 10 2.18 -2.39 7.78
N ASP A 11 1.29 -1.63 8.41
CA ASP A 11 0.14 -2.15 9.18
C ASP A 11 -0.70 -3.24 8.49
N ASN A 12 -0.80 -3.17 7.16
CA ASN A 12 -1.57 -4.11 6.35
C ASN A 12 -0.69 -5.16 5.68
N CYS A 13 0.58 -4.86 5.46
CA CYS A 13 1.41 -5.57 4.49
C CYS A 13 2.67 -6.23 5.06
N GLU A 14 2.97 -6.03 6.33
CA GLU A 14 4.27 -6.42 6.88
C GLU A 14 4.56 -7.92 6.78
N SER A 15 3.52 -8.76 6.89
CA SER A 15 3.65 -10.21 6.76
C SER A 15 4.21 -10.66 5.40
N TYR A 16 4.11 -9.83 4.37
CA TYR A 16 4.59 -10.15 3.02
C TYR A 16 5.61 -9.16 2.44
N LEU A 17 5.65 -7.89 2.86
CA LEU A 17 6.65 -6.91 2.38
C LEU A 17 7.89 -6.83 3.27
N GLN A 18 7.80 -7.17 4.56
CA GLN A 18 8.95 -7.28 5.48
C GLN A 18 9.88 -6.04 5.43
N MET A 19 9.29 -4.84 5.52
CA MET A 19 10.04 -3.57 5.42
C MET A 19 10.52 -3.04 6.77
N LYS A 20 10.03 -3.60 7.87
CA LYS A 20 10.43 -3.21 9.23
C LYS A 20 11.93 -3.42 9.44
N GLY A 21 12.60 -2.38 9.94
CA GLY A 21 14.04 -2.33 10.16
C GLY A 21 14.86 -2.25 8.88
N ASN A 22 14.23 -2.14 7.70
CA ASN A 22 14.90 -2.11 6.41
C ASN A 22 14.45 -0.89 5.60
N ARG A 23 15.18 0.22 5.75
CA ARG A 23 14.88 1.49 5.10
C ARG A 23 14.94 1.42 3.57
N GLU A 24 15.83 0.60 3.00
CA GLU A 24 15.90 0.39 1.55
C GLU A 24 14.60 -0.25 1.02
N MET A 25 14.10 -1.28 1.70
CA MET A 25 12.82 -1.89 1.39
C MET A 25 11.65 -0.92 1.54
N VAL A 26 11.70 0.00 2.49
CA VAL A 26 10.70 1.08 2.60
C VAL A 26 10.69 1.95 1.34
N TYR A 27 11.86 2.35 0.82
CA TYR A 27 11.94 3.14 -0.41
C TYR A 27 11.45 2.36 -1.64
N GLU A 28 11.70 1.05 -1.72
CA GLU A 28 11.24 0.23 -2.85
C GLU A 28 9.74 -0.10 -2.81
N CYS A 29 9.18 -0.26 -1.61
CA CYS A 29 7.80 -0.69 -1.41
C CYS A 29 6.80 0.44 -1.18
N THR A 30 7.27 1.68 -1.01
CA THR A 30 6.44 2.88 -0.83
C THR A 30 6.74 3.93 -1.91
N SER A 31 5.90 4.95 -2.01
CA SER A 31 6.12 6.06 -2.95
C SER A 31 5.82 7.38 -2.25
N SER A 32 6.73 8.36 -2.44
CA SER A 32 6.50 9.74 -2.03
C SER A 32 5.54 10.49 -2.96
N SER A 33 5.22 9.92 -4.13
CA SER A 33 4.36 10.52 -5.14
C SER A 33 2.98 9.88 -5.10
N PHE A 34 2.03 10.56 -4.46
CA PHE A 34 0.65 10.13 -4.35
C PHE A 34 -0.30 11.34 -4.44
N ASP A 35 -1.54 11.08 -4.83
CA ASP A 35 -2.58 12.09 -4.99
C ASP A 35 -3.72 11.82 -4.03
N GLY A 36 -4.18 12.87 -3.34
CA GLY A 36 -5.30 12.84 -2.42
C GLY A 36 -5.07 11.95 -1.18
N VAL A 37 -5.83 12.22 -0.13
CA VAL A 37 -5.77 11.44 1.11
C VAL A 37 -7.18 11.12 1.60
N VAL A 38 -7.37 9.91 2.09
CA VAL A 38 -8.61 9.41 2.71
C VAL A 38 -8.28 8.96 4.12
N ALA A 39 -8.90 9.58 5.12
CA ALA A 39 -8.93 9.07 6.48
C ALA A 39 -10.05 8.03 6.59
N MET A 40 -9.69 6.75 6.54
CA MET A 40 -10.63 5.64 6.58
C MET A 40 -10.86 5.19 8.03
N MET A 41 -12.08 5.35 8.53
CA MET A 41 -12.45 4.99 9.90
C MET A 41 -13.11 3.61 9.99
N SER A 42 -14.03 3.31 9.08
CA SER A 42 -14.79 2.04 9.03
C SER A 42 -14.71 1.41 7.63
N PRO A 43 -13.59 0.73 7.30
CA PRO A 43 -13.36 0.15 5.97
C PRO A 43 -14.46 -0.82 5.52
N GLU A 44 -15.03 -1.59 6.44
CA GLU A 44 -16.05 -2.61 6.20
C GLU A 44 -17.43 -2.02 5.85
N ASP A 45 -17.71 -0.78 6.26
CA ASP A 45 -18.97 -0.07 6.05
C ASP A 45 -18.76 1.27 5.34
N SER A 46 -17.93 1.25 4.29
CA SER A 46 -17.60 2.46 3.52
C SER A 46 -17.64 2.21 2.02
N TRP A 47 -18.49 2.96 1.33
CA TRP A 47 -18.49 2.98 -0.14
C TRP A 47 -17.13 3.42 -0.70
N VAL A 48 -16.48 4.39 -0.05
CA VAL A 48 -15.14 4.87 -0.44
C VAL A 48 -14.12 3.74 -0.32
N ALA A 49 -14.18 2.94 0.75
CA ALA A 49 -13.28 1.80 0.93
C ALA A 49 -13.48 0.71 -0.13
N LYS A 50 -14.75 0.46 -0.50
CA LYS A 50 -15.10 -0.47 -1.57
C LYS A 50 -14.53 -0.01 -2.91
N TRP A 51 -14.73 1.27 -3.26
CA TRP A 51 -14.19 1.86 -4.49
C TRP A 51 -12.66 1.82 -4.52
N GLN A 52 -12.02 2.14 -3.39
CA GLN A 52 -10.56 2.16 -3.26
C GLN A 52 -9.90 0.78 -3.08
N ARG A 53 -10.70 -0.29 -3.00
CA ARG A 53 -10.21 -1.66 -2.77
C ARG A 53 -9.38 -1.76 -1.48
N ILE A 54 -9.87 -1.15 -0.40
CA ILE A 54 -9.26 -1.15 0.95
C ILE A 54 -10.24 -1.59 2.05
N GLY A 55 -11.40 -2.17 1.70
CA GLY A 55 -12.43 -2.59 2.66
C GLY A 55 -12.02 -3.69 3.64
N ASN A 56 -10.92 -4.41 3.36
CA ASN A 56 -10.35 -5.43 4.26
C ASN A 56 -9.06 -4.95 4.95
N CYS A 57 -8.70 -3.68 4.79
CA CYS A 57 -7.53 -3.08 5.43
C CYS A 57 -7.90 -2.50 6.80
N LYS A 58 -6.91 -2.19 7.65
CA LYS A 58 -7.15 -1.56 8.95
C LYS A 58 -7.68 -0.11 8.80
N PRO A 59 -8.40 0.44 9.80
CA PRO A 59 -8.61 1.88 9.88
C PRO A 59 -7.29 2.64 9.82
N GLY A 60 -7.25 3.75 9.09
CA GLY A 60 -6.02 4.50 8.86
C GLY A 60 -6.11 5.47 7.69
N VAL A 61 -4.97 6.05 7.34
CA VAL A 61 -4.84 7.05 6.28
C VAL A 61 -4.32 6.39 4.99
N TYR A 62 -5.01 6.61 3.88
CA TYR A 62 -4.73 6.03 2.57
C TYR A 62 -4.64 7.10 1.49
N ALA A 63 -3.85 6.88 0.44
CA ALA A 63 -3.85 7.74 -0.74
C ALA A 63 -5.04 7.42 -1.68
N VAL A 64 -5.50 8.40 -2.46
CA VAL A 64 -6.51 8.17 -3.51
C VAL A 64 -5.89 7.49 -4.72
N SER A 65 -4.67 7.89 -5.12
CA SER A 65 -3.85 7.26 -6.14
C SER A 65 -2.39 7.26 -5.71
N VAL A 66 -1.64 6.20 -6.04
CA VAL A 66 -0.21 6.10 -5.75
C VAL A 66 0.56 5.92 -7.04
N THR A 67 1.43 6.87 -7.37
CA THR A 67 2.30 6.78 -8.55
C THR A 67 3.47 5.85 -8.24
N GLY A 68 3.68 4.86 -9.11
CA GLY A 68 4.78 3.90 -8.99
C GLY A 68 4.31 2.45 -9.09
N ARG A 69 5.27 1.52 -9.08
CA ARG A 69 5.00 0.08 -9.07
C ARG A 69 6.02 -0.63 -8.19
N LEU A 70 5.57 -1.68 -7.51
CA LEU A 70 6.49 -2.58 -6.80
C LEU A 70 7.50 -3.20 -7.77
N PRO A 71 8.76 -3.43 -7.32
CA PRO A 71 9.76 -4.10 -8.12
C PRO A 71 9.30 -5.48 -8.62
N PRO A 72 9.68 -5.91 -9.84
CA PRO A 72 9.26 -7.20 -10.38
C PRO A 72 9.61 -8.41 -9.50
N GLY A 73 10.75 -8.36 -8.78
CA GLY A 73 11.17 -9.39 -7.84
C GLY A 73 10.18 -9.53 -6.68
N VAL A 74 9.82 -8.41 -6.04
CA VAL A 74 8.82 -8.36 -4.97
C VAL A 74 7.47 -8.88 -5.47
N VAL A 75 7.02 -8.47 -6.66
CA VAL A 75 5.75 -8.95 -7.23
C VAL A 75 5.75 -10.46 -7.46
N ARG A 76 6.88 -11.04 -7.91
CA ARG A 76 7.01 -12.49 -8.10
C ARG A 76 6.93 -13.23 -6.76
N GLU A 77 7.55 -12.70 -5.72
CA GLU A 77 7.50 -13.27 -4.36
C GLU A 77 6.09 -13.19 -3.75
N LEU A 78 5.41 -12.05 -3.90
CA LEU A 78 4.00 -11.93 -3.48
C LEU A 78 3.15 -13.00 -4.15
N LYS A 79 3.33 -13.19 -5.46
CA LYS A 79 2.59 -14.19 -6.23
C LYS A 79 2.87 -15.63 -5.76
N SER A 80 4.13 -15.96 -5.41
CA SER A 80 4.45 -17.30 -4.89
C SER A 80 3.82 -17.58 -3.51
N ARG A 81 3.55 -16.52 -2.75
CA ARG A 81 2.80 -16.57 -1.47
C ARG A 81 1.28 -16.42 -1.64
N GLY A 82 0.76 -16.43 -2.87
CA GLY A 82 -0.67 -16.30 -3.16
C GLY A 82 -1.24 -14.87 -3.10
N VAL A 83 -0.38 -13.85 -2.97
CA VAL A 83 -0.77 -12.44 -2.92
C VAL A 83 -0.70 -11.83 -4.33
N MET A 84 -1.85 -11.41 -4.85
CA MET A 84 -1.94 -10.79 -6.17
C MET A 84 -1.72 -9.27 -6.09
N TYR A 85 -0.62 -8.79 -6.66
CA TYR A 85 -0.37 -7.36 -6.79
C TYR A 85 -1.29 -6.72 -7.84
N LYS A 86 -1.97 -5.64 -7.46
CA LYS A 86 -2.72 -4.75 -8.36
C LYS A 86 -2.23 -3.32 -8.14
N SER A 87 -2.03 -2.60 -9.24
CA SER A 87 -1.61 -1.19 -9.19
C SER A 87 -2.55 -0.34 -8.34
N ARG A 88 -1.96 0.52 -7.50
CA ARG A 88 -2.64 1.57 -6.72
C ARG A 88 -2.61 2.92 -7.43
N ASP A 89 -1.97 3.01 -8.59
CA ASP A 89 -2.15 4.11 -9.53
C ASP A 89 -3.54 4.01 -10.17
N THR A 90 -4.43 4.93 -9.81
CA THR A 90 -5.81 5.02 -10.33
C THR A 90 -6.02 6.26 -11.19
N ALA A 91 -4.95 7.01 -11.49
CA ALA A 91 -5.06 8.19 -12.32
C ALA A 91 -5.46 7.80 -13.75
N VAL A 92 -6.40 8.55 -14.34
CA VAL A 92 -6.70 8.42 -15.76
C VAL A 92 -5.53 9.02 -16.53
N LYS A 93 -4.82 8.18 -17.27
CA LYS A 93 -3.69 8.63 -18.11
C LYS A 93 -4.23 9.00 -19.48
N THR A 94 -4.04 10.27 -19.85
CA THR A 94 -4.19 10.77 -21.22
C THR A 94 -3.01 10.37 -22.08
#